data_AF-A0A9E0VGP8-F1
#
_entry.id   AF-A0A9E0VGP8-F1
#
_cell.length_a   1.000
_cell.length_b   1.000
_cell.length_c   1.000
_cell.angle_alpha   90.00
_cell.angle_beta   90.00
_cell.angle_gamma   90.00
#
_symmetry.space_group_name_H-M   'P 1'
#
loop_
_entity.id
_entity.type
_entity.pdbx_description
1 polymer ?
#
loop_
_entity_poly.entity_id
_entity_poly.type
_entity_poly.pdbx_seq_one_letter_code
_entity_poly.pdbx_strand_id
1 'polypeptide(L)'
;MSLRIFGDNRIEASWFRSLSKSLKDANFEKIRGRGQNPRLVDNLIQYDRPDIILTRDDIPVLVVEKTREVPTGHNVGQRAARLVRAVELGVPTICFFPFDSRKHGEYTGICNLNIRLLKAFEKMYEIHGTPIIAVNWLTDEHGELIGDGSENESISKIVNGYIDSGFNPNCRELIQNIEINKLEYDQRLDRRKSYSKPPNSVVILQTDQLIATLENRVSRLVAQNLNLLKESVVYTMDMKPAKCRREDPYTGTQFIYDYIWCRNGRKVEQKHRNLILHFPSITKQKWYESNPNDVTRKSCNWYLTATALIFSDAVDLLRGTKI
;
A
#
# COMPACT_ATOMS: atom_id res chain seq x y z
N MET A 1 4.12 -26.35 -18.09
CA MET A 1 4.13 -25.13 -17.27
C MET A 1 3.68 -25.51 -15.87
N SER A 2 4.49 -25.24 -14.86
CA SER A 2 4.15 -25.50 -13.47
C SER A 2 3.63 -24.21 -12.84
N LEU A 3 2.34 -24.19 -12.47
CA LEU A 3 1.76 -23.10 -11.70
C LEU A 3 1.75 -23.46 -10.22
N ARG A 4 2.18 -22.52 -9.38
CA ARG A 4 2.17 -22.68 -7.92
C ARG A 4 1.67 -21.41 -7.26
N ILE A 5 0.74 -21.58 -6.34
CA ILE A 5 0.11 -20.54 -5.53
C ILE A 5 0.73 -20.61 -4.15
N PHE A 6 1.42 -19.54 -3.75
CA PHE A 6 1.71 -19.29 -2.35
C PHE A 6 0.56 -18.46 -1.78
N GLY A 7 -0.10 -18.93 -0.73
CA GLY A 7 -1.20 -18.20 -0.10
C GLY A 7 -1.06 -18.08 1.40
N ASP A 8 -1.65 -17.05 1.99
CA ASP A 8 -1.65 -16.87 3.46
C ASP A 8 -2.41 -18.02 4.15
N ASN A 9 -3.50 -18.48 3.53
CA ASN A 9 -4.27 -19.63 3.98
C ASN A 9 -4.90 -20.42 2.83
N ARG A 10 -5.40 -21.63 3.14
CA ARG A 10 -6.01 -22.54 2.15
C ARG A 10 -7.34 -22.05 1.57
N ILE A 11 -8.06 -21.19 2.30
CA ILE A 11 -9.35 -20.65 1.85
C ILE A 11 -9.10 -19.67 0.72
N GLU A 12 -8.18 -18.72 0.91
CA GLU A 12 -7.80 -17.76 -0.13
C GLU A 12 -7.18 -18.44 -1.35
N ALA A 13 -6.35 -19.47 -1.14
CA ALA A 13 -5.81 -20.23 -2.26
C ALA A 13 -6.89 -21.01 -3.03
N SER A 14 -7.86 -21.61 -2.34
CA SER A 14 -8.99 -22.31 -2.98
C SER A 14 -9.87 -21.34 -3.76
N TRP A 15 -10.16 -20.16 -3.19
CA TRP A 15 -10.86 -19.08 -3.88
C TRP A 15 -10.10 -18.68 -5.16
N PHE A 16 -8.80 -18.38 -5.05
CA PHE A 16 -8.01 -17.97 -6.21
C PHE A 16 -7.96 -19.04 -7.32
N ARG A 17 -7.86 -20.33 -6.95
CA ARG A 17 -7.96 -21.45 -7.90
C ARG A 17 -9.30 -21.49 -8.64
N SER A 18 -10.39 -21.06 -8.00
CA SER A 18 -11.72 -21.07 -8.61
C SER A 18 -11.90 -20.01 -9.70
N LEU A 19 -11.04 -18.98 -9.73
CA LEU A 19 -11.14 -17.88 -10.70
C LEU A 19 -10.79 -18.29 -12.15
N SER A 20 -10.05 -19.39 -12.32
CA SER A 20 -9.63 -19.86 -13.64
C SER A 20 -9.47 -21.37 -13.68
N LYS A 21 -9.97 -22.01 -14.76
CA LYS A 21 -9.74 -23.45 -15.00
C LYS A 21 -8.25 -23.78 -15.06
N SER A 22 -7.43 -22.87 -15.57
CA SER A 22 -5.97 -23.02 -15.68
C SER A 22 -5.27 -23.07 -14.31
N LEU A 23 -5.93 -22.62 -13.24
CA LEU A 23 -5.41 -22.65 -11.87
C LEU A 23 -5.87 -23.87 -11.08
N LYS A 24 -6.81 -24.68 -11.60
CA LYS A 24 -7.46 -25.78 -10.87
C LYS A 24 -6.45 -26.73 -10.21
N ASP A 25 -5.41 -27.09 -10.94
CA ASP A 25 -4.40 -28.05 -10.51
C ASP A 25 -3.09 -27.38 -10.03
N ALA A 26 -3.07 -26.04 -9.90
CA ALA A 26 -1.88 -25.31 -9.45
C ALA A 26 -1.53 -25.70 -8.02
N ASN A 27 -0.27 -26.05 -7.74
CA ASN A 27 0.18 -26.47 -6.40
C ASN A 27 -0.01 -25.35 -5.37
N PHE A 28 -0.34 -25.70 -4.12
CA PHE A 28 -0.50 -24.72 -3.03
C PHE A 28 0.59 -24.89 -1.99
N GLU A 29 1.20 -23.77 -1.60
CA GLU A 29 2.08 -23.66 -0.45
C GLU A 29 1.65 -22.50 0.45
N LYS A 30 1.78 -22.67 1.76
CA LYS A 30 1.48 -21.59 2.71
C LYS A 30 2.65 -20.61 2.75
N ILE A 31 2.38 -19.31 2.69
CA ILE A 31 3.39 -18.27 2.94
C ILE A 31 3.78 -18.31 4.42
N ARG A 32 5.07 -18.54 4.69
CA ARG A 32 5.66 -18.62 6.03
C ARG A 32 6.22 -17.27 6.49
N GLY A 33 6.86 -17.24 7.65
CA GLY A 33 7.59 -16.06 8.11
C GLY A 33 8.75 -15.71 7.19
N ARG A 34 9.23 -14.46 7.24
CA ARG A 34 10.42 -14.02 6.49
C ARG A 34 11.61 -14.95 6.81
N GLY A 35 12.36 -15.34 5.79
CA GLY A 35 13.51 -16.25 5.92
C GLY A 35 13.12 -17.74 5.92
N GLN A 36 11.84 -18.06 5.77
CA GLN A 36 11.33 -19.44 5.78
C GLN A 36 10.67 -19.83 4.45
N ASN A 37 10.76 -18.98 3.43
CA ASN A 37 10.17 -19.23 2.11
C ASN A 37 11.26 -19.36 1.04
N PRO A 38 10.93 -19.84 -0.17
CA PRO A 38 11.81 -19.66 -1.31
C PRO A 38 12.18 -18.18 -1.50
N ARG A 39 13.41 -17.91 -1.91
CA ARG A 39 13.98 -16.54 -2.00
C ARG A 39 13.07 -15.54 -2.73
N LEU A 40 12.40 -15.98 -3.79
CA LEU A 40 11.44 -15.17 -4.56
C LEU A 40 10.25 -14.69 -3.73
N VAL A 41 9.71 -15.55 -2.87
CA VAL A 41 8.58 -15.24 -1.98
C VAL A 41 9.08 -14.34 -0.85
N ASP A 42 10.23 -14.67 -0.27
CA ASP A 42 10.82 -13.85 0.80
C ASP A 42 11.11 -12.41 0.35
N ASN A 43 11.54 -12.22 -0.90
CA ASN A 43 11.74 -10.89 -1.48
C ASN A 43 10.43 -10.08 -1.58
N LEU A 44 9.30 -10.75 -1.89
CA LEU A 44 7.99 -10.11 -2.01
C LEU A 44 7.39 -9.75 -0.65
N ILE A 45 7.64 -10.54 0.38
CA ILE A 45 7.08 -10.31 1.73
C ILE A 45 7.95 -9.42 2.64
N GLN A 46 8.99 -8.80 2.08
CA GLN A 46 9.90 -7.91 2.84
C GLN A 46 9.17 -6.73 3.48
N TYR A 47 8.07 -6.26 2.89
CA TYR A 47 7.29 -5.14 3.43
C TYR A 47 6.13 -5.65 4.26
N ASP A 48 5.26 -6.48 3.69
CA ASP A 48 4.23 -7.20 4.41
C ASP A 48 3.79 -8.41 3.59
N ARG A 49 3.14 -9.38 4.21
CA ARG A 49 2.71 -10.62 3.54
C ARG A 49 1.43 -10.38 2.72
N PRO A 50 1.41 -10.71 1.42
CA PRO A 50 0.19 -10.68 0.65
C PRO A 50 -0.66 -11.95 0.83
N ASP A 51 -1.93 -11.89 0.43
CA ASP A 51 -2.86 -13.02 0.52
C ASP A 51 -2.50 -14.12 -0.50
N ILE A 52 -2.10 -13.75 -1.72
CA ILE A 52 -1.73 -14.66 -2.81
C ILE A 52 -0.50 -14.17 -3.58
N ILE A 53 0.41 -15.09 -3.89
CA ILE A 53 1.48 -14.95 -4.88
C ILE A 53 1.37 -16.13 -5.85
N LEU A 54 1.14 -15.84 -7.13
CA LEU A 54 1.18 -16.84 -8.19
C LEU A 54 2.59 -16.87 -8.80
N THR A 55 3.10 -18.07 -8.98
CA THR A 55 4.37 -18.33 -9.67
C THR A 55 4.15 -19.25 -10.88
N ARG A 56 4.91 -19.00 -11.93
CA ARG A 56 5.04 -19.87 -13.11
C ARG A 56 6.49 -20.28 -13.23
N ASP A 57 6.74 -21.59 -13.19
CA ASP A 57 8.10 -22.16 -13.29
C ASP A 57 9.08 -21.47 -12.30
N ASP A 58 8.61 -21.30 -11.05
CA ASP A 58 9.32 -20.64 -9.95
C ASP A 58 9.71 -19.17 -10.21
N ILE A 59 8.95 -18.46 -11.06
CA ILE A 59 9.03 -17.01 -11.23
C ILE A 59 7.71 -16.38 -10.75
N PRO A 60 7.72 -15.40 -9.84
CA PRO A 60 6.51 -14.64 -9.50
C PRO A 60 5.94 -13.93 -10.71
N VAL A 61 4.64 -14.12 -10.95
CA VAL A 61 3.93 -13.54 -12.09
C VAL A 61 2.72 -12.71 -11.69
N LEU A 62 2.18 -12.88 -10.48
CA LEU A 62 1.04 -12.10 -10.00
C LEU A 62 1.02 -12.07 -8.47
N VAL A 63 0.68 -10.92 -7.90
CA VAL A 63 0.29 -10.79 -6.49
C VAL A 63 -1.18 -10.36 -6.41
N VAL A 64 -1.96 -10.98 -5.53
CA VAL A 64 -3.37 -10.62 -5.31
C VAL A 64 -3.62 -10.39 -3.82
N GLU A 65 -4.20 -9.24 -3.50
CA GLU A 65 -4.82 -8.95 -2.20
C GLU A 65 -6.33 -9.04 -2.33
N LYS A 66 -6.98 -9.64 -1.33
CA LYS A 66 -8.44 -9.69 -1.24
C LYS A 66 -8.88 -9.23 0.14
N THR A 67 -9.82 -8.31 0.19
CA THR A 67 -10.46 -7.94 1.47
C THR A 67 -11.92 -7.58 1.32
N ARG A 68 -12.70 -7.99 2.32
CA ARG A 68 -14.11 -7.61 2.51
C ARG A 68 -14.26 -6.45 3.50
N GLU A 69 -13.14 -5.88 3.95
CA GLU A 69 -13.17 -4.78 4.90
C GLU A 69 -13.83 -3.54 4.29
N VAL A 70 -14.73 -2.93 5.06
CA VAL A 70 -15.40 -1.69 4.69
C VAL A 70 -14.32 -0.60 4.45
N PRO A 71 -14.39 0.17 3.35
CA PRO A 71 -13.34 1.11 2.96
C PRO A 71 -13.38 2.40 3.81
N THR A 72 -13.16 2.28 5.11
CA THR A 72 -13.23 3.40 6.06
C THR A 72 -11.85 3.99 6.34
N GLY A 73 -11.75 5.32 6.28
CA GLY A 73 -10.57 6.07 6.71
C GLY A 73 -9.27 5.60 6.06
N HIS A 74 -8.37 5.07 6.89
CA HIS A 74 -7.07 4.57 6.48
C HIS A 74 -7.03 3.04 6.28
N ASN A 75 -8.10 2.29 6.59
CA ASN A 75 -8.11 0.83 6.48
C ASN A 75 -7.75 0.36 5.06
N VAL A 76 -8.22 1.11 4.06
CA VAL A 76 -7.90 0.90 2.64
C VAL A 76 -6.39 0.94 2.38
N GLY A 77 -5.64 1.76 3.13
CA GLY A 77 -4.20 1.91 2.97
C GLY A 77 -3.36 0.91 3.77
N GLN A 78 -3.94 0.18 4.73
CA GLN A 78 -3.17 -0.69 5.64
C GLN A 78 -2.43 -1.81 4.90
N ARG A 79 -3.01 -2.29 3.77
CA ARG A 79 -2.48 -3.37 2.93
C ARG A 79 -1.54 -2.86 1.82
N ALA A 80 -1.39 -1.54 1.65
CA ALA A 80 -0.63 -0.97 0.54
C ALA A 80 0.83 -1.44 0.51
N ALA A 81 1.46 -1.66 1.67
CA ALA A 81 2.83 -2.16 1.78
C ALA A 81 3.05 -3.50 1.05
N ARG A 82 2.04 -4.38 1.07
CA ARG A 82 2.05 -5.70 0.42
C ARG A 82 2.13 -5.56 -1.10
N LEU A 83 1.36 -4.62 -1.64
CA LEU A 83 1.25 -4.34 -3.06
C LEU A 83 2.49 -3.61 -3.61
N VAL A 84 2.97 -2.62 -2.85
CA VAL A 84 4.12 -1.79 -3.25
C VAL A 84 5.35 -2.65 -3.53
N ARG A 85 5.63 -3.64 -2.67
CA ARG A 85 6.83 -4.47 -2.85
C ARG A 85 6.78 -5.28 -4.14
N ALA A 86 5.60 -5.79 -4.51
CA ALA A 86 5.40 -6.53 -5.74
C ALA A 86 5.65 -5.65 -6.97
N VAL A 87 5.09 -4.43 -6.98
CA VAL A 87 5.31 -3.46 -8.06
C VAL A 87 6.78 -3.07 -8.20
N GLU A 88 7.48 -2.80 -7.09
CA GLU A 88 8.91 -2.48 -7.10
C GLU A 88 9.78 -3.61 -7.65
N LEU A 89 9.30 -4.86 -7.59
CA LEU A 89 9.97 -6.06 -8.11
C LEU A 89 9.49 -6.44 -9.53
N GLY A 90 8.64 -5.63 -10.16
CA GLY A 90 8.18 -5.91 -11.52
C GLY A 90 7.06 -6.95 -11.60
N VAL A 91 6.37 -7.25 -10.49
CA VAL A 91 5.29 -8.25 -10.44
C VAL A 91 3.93 -7.55 -10.50
N PRO A 92 3.11 -7.81 -11.53
CA PRO A 92 1.75 -7.28 -11.62
C PRO A 92 0.92 -7.59 -10.39
N THR A 93 0.05 -6.66 -10.01
CA THR A 93 -0.67 -6.74 -8.74
C THR A 93 -2.15 -6.39 -8.86
N ILE A 94 -3.02 -7.17 -8.21
CA ILE A 94 -4.47 -6.93 -8.15
C ILE A 94 -4.89 -6.73 -6.70
N CYS A 95 -5.63 -5.67 -6.39
CA CYS A 95 -6.27 -5.43 -5.10
C CYS A 95 -7.79 -5.55 -5.27
N PHE A 96 -8.40 -6.59 -4.72
CA PHE A 96 -9.83 -6.88 -4.85
C PHE A 96 -10.57 -6.59 -3.55
N PHE A 97 -11.39 -5.55 -3.55
CA PHE A 97 -12.04 -5.05 -2.35
C PHE A 97 -13.23 -4.15 -2.68
N PRO A 98 -14.18 -3.94 -1.75
CA PRO A 98 -15.32 -3.08 -2.01
C PRO A 98 -14.92 -1.62 -2.11
N PHE A 99 -15.30 -0.97 -3.20
CA PHE A 99 -15.10 0.46 -3.35
C PHE A 99 -16.09 1.24 -2.48
N ASP A 100 -17.30 0.74 -2.34
CA ASP A 100 -18.29 1.25 -1.42
C ASP A 100 -18.82 0.09 -0.58
N SER A 101 -19.01 0.29 0.72
CA SER A 101 -19.62 -0.73 1.58
C SER A 101 -20.20 -0.13 2.84
N ARG A 102 -21.26 -0.74 3.36
CA ARG A 102 -21.93 -0.31 4.58
C ARG A 102 -21.10 -0.67 5.81
N LYS A 103 -20.88 0.34 6.66
CA LYS A 103 -20.40 0.13 8.02
C LYS A 103 -21.58 -0.21 8.92
N HIS A 104 -21.46 -1.31 9.66
CA HIS A 104 -22.40 -1.69 10.71
C HIS A 104 -21.96 -1.13 12.07
N GLY A 105 -22.91 -0.67 12.89
CA GLY A 105 -22.66 -0.17 14.26
C GLY A 105 -23.14 1.27 14.51
N GLU A 106 -22.59 1.92 15.54
CA GLU A 106 -23.03 3.24 16.04
C GLU A 106 -23.06 4.34 14.96
N TYR A 107 -22.13 4.29 14.00
CA TYR A 107 -22.10 5.18 12.84
C TYR A 107 -22.40 4.39 11.57
N THR A 108 -23.66 3.99 11.42
CA THR A 108 -24.13 3.23 10.25
C THR A 108 -24.17 4.11 9.00
N GLY A 109 -23.61 3.62 7.89
CA GLY A 109 -23.66 4.31 6.61
C GLY A 109 -22.70 3.73 5.57
N ILE A 110 -22.89 4.12 4.30
CA ILE A 110 -22.02 3.70 3.20
C ILE A 110 -20.69 4.47 3.30
N CYS A 111 -19.62 3.72 3.47
CA CYS A 111 -18.27 4.24 3.41
C CYS A 111 -17.73 4.07 2.00
N ASN A 112 -17.02 5.11 1.53
CA ASN A 112 -16.56 5.21 0.16
C ASN A 112 -15.05 5.07 0.08
N LEU A 113 -14.57 4.54 -1.05
CA LEU A 113 -13.17 4.40 -1.42
C LEU A 113 -12.42 5.71 -1.19
N ASN A 114 -11.29 5.62 -0.48
CA ASN A 114 -10.29 6.68 -0.47
C ASN A 114 -9.54 6.68 -1.80
N ILE A 115 -9.98 7.54 -2.73
CA ILE A 115 -9.47 7.57 -4.11
C ILE A 115 -7.98 7.91 -4.23
N ARG A 116 -7.35 8.42 -3.16
CA ARG A 116 -5.88 8.58 -3.12
C ARG A 116 -5.15 7.25 -3.30
N LEU A 117 -5.78 6.11 -2.99
CA LEU A 117 -5.25 4.78 -3.33
C LEU A 117 -5.11 4.61 -4.85
N LEU A 118 -6.15 4.93 -5.62
CA LEU A 118 -6.12 4.83 -7.08
C LEU A 118 -5.08 5.77 -7.67
N LYS A 119 -4.97 6.99 -7.13
CA LYS A 119 -3.91 7.92 -7.54
C LYS A 119 -2.50 7.40 -7.24
N ALA A 120 -2.33 6.69 -6.13
CA ALA A 120 -1.06 6.04 -5.80
C ALA A 120 -0.75 4.90 -6.76
N PHE A 121 -1.74 4.10 -7.17
CA PHE A 121 -1.58 3.03 -8.15
C PHE A 121 -1.18 3.58 -9.53
N GLU A 122 -1.80 4.68 -9.98
CA GLU A 122 -1.40 5.39 -11.19
C GLU A 122 0.07 5.82 -11.12
N LYS A 123 0.49 6.47 -10.01
CA LYS A 123 1.88 6.90 -9.81
C LYS A 123 2.87 5.74 -9.72
N MET A 124 2.48 4.63 -9.09
CA MET A 124 3.26 3.40 -9.04
C MET A 124 3.47 2.83 -10.46
N TYR A 125 2.41 2.78 -11.27
CA TYR A 125 2.49 2.33 -12.65
C TYR A 125 3.38 3.25 -13.51
N GLU A 126 3.23 4.57 -13.40
CA GLU A 126 4.08 5.55 -14.10
C GLU A 126 5.58 5.37 -13.77
N ILE A 127 5.92 5.15 -12.50
CA ILE A 127 7.32 5.05 -12.03
C ILE A 127 7.96 3.71 -12.40
N HIS A 128 7.23 2.61 -12.22
CA HIS A 128 7.78 1.26 -12.33
C HIS A 128 7.46 0.56 -13.64
N GLY A 129 6.47 1.05 -14.40
CA GLY A 129 5.95 0.38 -15.59
C GLY A 129 5.31 -0.98 -15.30
N THR A 130 4.94 -1.23 -14.03
CA THR A 130 4.42 -2.52 -13.56
C THR A 130 2.95 -2.37 -13.20
N PRO A 131 2.04 -3.14 -13.84
CA PRO A 131 0.61 -3.01 -13.61
C PRO A 131 0.21 -3.21 -12.14
N ILE A 132 -0.61 -2.29 -11.64
CA ILE A 132 -1.29 -2.41 -10.37
C ILE A 132 -2.71 -1.89 -10.53
N ILE A 133 -3.70 -2.71 -10.18
CA ILE A 133 -5.12 -2.38 -10.35
C ILE A 133 -5.93 -2.66 -9.10
N ALA A 134 -6.98 -1.87 -8.92
CA ALA A 134 -8.05 -2.10 -7.95
C ALA A 134 -9.27 -2.68 -8.67
N VAL A 135 -9.86 -3.74 -8.15
CA VAL A 135 -11.07 -4.35 -8.68
C VAL A 135 -12.16 -4.24 -7.63
N ASN A 136 -13.33 -3.72 -8.01
CA ASN A 136 -14.43 -3.50 -7.10
C ASN A 136 -15.12 -4.81 -6.71
N TRP A 137 -15.20 -5.08 -5.41
CA TRP A 137 -16.13 -6.07 -4.86
C TRP A 137 -17.53 -5.46 -4.81
N LEU A 138 -18.46 -6.01 -5.57
CA LEU A 138 -19.79 -5.42 -5.75
C LEU A 138 -20.61 -5.43 -4.45
N THR A 139 -21.40 -4.37 -4.28
CA THR A 139 -22.41 -4.28 -3.23
C THR A 139 -23.80 -4.13 -3.83
N ASP A 140 -24.81 -4.50 -3.05
CA ASP A 140 -26.20 -4.16 -3.35
C ASP A 140 -26.49 -2.66 -3.16
N GLU A 141 -27.75 -2.27 -3.38
CA GLU A 141 -28.24 -0.89 -3.22
C GLU A 141 -28.14 -0.35 -1.79
N HIS A 142 -27.98 -1.22 -0.79
CA HIS A 142 -27.81 -0.86 0.61
C HIS A 142 -26.33 -0.81 1.04
N GLY A 143 -25.41 -1.15 0.13
CA GLY A 143 -23.98 -1.22 0.40
C GLY A 143 -23.55 -2.54 1.07
N GLU A 144 -24.40 -3.56 1.10
CA GLU A 144 -24.03 -4.89 1.59
C GLU A 144 -23.24 -5.65 0.53
N LEU A 145 -22.22 -6.39 0.95
CA LEU A 145 -21.36 -7.13 0.03
C LEU A 145 -22.10 -8.29 -0.61
N ILE A 146 -22.07 -8.35 -1.94
CA ILE A 146 -22.57 -9.49 -2.70
C ILE A 146 -21.58 -10.65 -2.53
N GLY A 147 -22.08 -11.85 -2.26
CA GLY A 147 -21.28 -13.05 -2.02
C GLY A 147 -21.91 -14.32 -2.59
N ASP A 148 -22.69 -14.16 -3.67
CA ASP A 148 -23.36 -15.24 -4.39
C ASP A 148 -22.49 -15.85 -5.50
N GLY A 149 -21.26 -15.36 -5.66
CA GLY A 149 -20.30 -15.77 -6.67
C GLY A 149 -20.12 -14.73 -7.79
N SER A 150 -21.11 -13.88 -8.03
CA SER A 150 -21.07 -12.85 -9.09
C SER A 150 -19.98 -11.80 -8.85
N GLU A 151 -19.58 -11.58 -7.60
CA GLU A 151 -18.47 -10.70 -7.25
C GLU A 151 -17.14 -11.14 -7.90
N ASN A 152 -17.02 -12.43 -8.21
CA ASN A 152 -15.80 -13.00 -8.77
C ASN A 152 -15.71 -12.84 -10.29
N GLU A 153 -16.79 -12.45 -10.98
CA GLU A 153 -16.82 -12.42 -12.45
C GLU A 153 -15.75 -11.48 -13.03
N SER A 154 -15.68 -10.27 -12.49
CA SER A 154 -14.73 -9.24 -12.97
C SER A 154 -13.28 -9.66 -12.75
N ILE A 155 -12.94 -10.14 -11.54
CA ILE A 155 -11.57 -10.60 -11.27
C ILE A 155 -11.24 -11.89 -12.03
N SER A 156 -12.20 -12.81 -12.19
CA SER A 156 -12.02 -14.02 -12.99
C SER A 156 -11.72 -13.68 -14.45
N LYS A 157 -12.43 -12.72 -15.05
CA LYS A 157 -12.14 -12.24 -16.41
C LYS A 157 -10.71 -11.72 -16.52
N ILE A 158 -10.26 -10.93 -15.56
CA ILE A 158 -8.91 -10.36 -15.55
C ILE A 158 -7.85 -11.46 -15.40
N VAL A 159 -8.02 -12.38 -14.44
CA VAL A 159 -7.09 -13.47 -14.18
C VAL A 159 -7.00 -14.41 -15.40
N ASN A 160 -8.14 -14.78 -16.01
CA ASN A 160 -8.13 -15.59 -17.22
C ASN A 160 -7.43 -14.88 -18.37
N GLY A 161 -7.79 -13.62 -18.67
CA GLY A 161 -7.14 -12.86 -19.75
C GLY A 161 -5.63 -12.69 -19.54
N TYR A 162 -5.19 -12.49 -18.30
CA TYR A 162 -3.76 -12.43 -17.97
C TYR A 162 -3.05 -13.78 -18.20
N ILE A 163 -3.64 -14.90 -17.75
CA ILE A 163 -3.07 -16.24 -17.98
C ILE A 163 -3.05 -16.58 -19.48
N ASP A 164 -4.15 -16.33 -20.19
CA ASP A 164 -4.32 -16.64 -21.62
C ASP A 164 -3.38 -15.80 -22.50
N SER A 165 -3.01 -14.59 -22.05
CA SER A 165 -1.99 -13.78 -22.69
C SER A 165 -0.55 -14.29 -22.50
N GLY A 166 -0.36 -15.40 -21.78
CA GLY A 166 0.94 -15.93 -21.42
C GLY A 166 1.61 -15.14 -20.29
N PHE A 167 0.82 -14.54 -19.39
CA PHE A 167 1.28 -13.66 -18.30
C PHE A 167 1.94 -12.37 -18.82
N ASN A 168 1.38 -11.79 -19.88
CA ASN A 168 1.85 -10.52 -20.42
C ASN A 168 1.31 -9.35 -19.56
N PRO A 169 2.17 -8.54 -18.91
CA PRO A 169 1.72 -7.42 -18.08
C PRO A 169 0.95 -6.35 -18.88
N ASN A 170 1.11 -6.31 -20.20
CA ASN A 170 0.40 -5.41 -21.10
C ASN A 170 -0.84 -6.07 -21.73
N CYS A 171 -1.38 -7.14 -21.14
CA CYS A 171 -2.60 -7.75 -21.65
C CYS A 171 -3.78 -6.76 -21.58
N ARG A 172 -4.75 -6.98 -22.47
CA ARG A 172 -5.92 -6.11 -22.62
C ARG A 172 -6.64 -5.89 -21.29
N GLU A 173 -6.84 -6.94 -20.51
CA GLU A 173 -7.61 -6.90 -19.27
C GLU A 173 -6.93 -6.02 -18.20
N LEU A 174 -5.60 -6.09 -18.06
CA LEU A 174 -4.87 -5.25 -17.11
C LEU A 174 -4.87 -3.79 -17.56
N ILE A 175 -4.57 -3.52 -18.84
CA ILE A 175 -4.56 -2.15 -19.38
C ILE A 175 -5.95 -1.50 -19.28
N GLN A 176 -7.01 -2.24 -19.61
CA GLN A 176 -8.38 -1.74 -19.47
C GLN A 176 -8.72 -1.41 -18.01
N ASN A 177 -8.26 -2.20 -17.04
CA ASN A 177 -8.52 -1.93 -15.63
C ASN A 177 -7.73 -0.74 -15.08
N ILE A 178 -6.53 -0.48 -15.60
CA ILE A 178 -5.79 0.75 -15.30
C ILE A 178 -6.63 1.97 -15.73
N GLU A 179 -7.19 1.96 -16.94
CA GLU A 179 -8.07 3.04 -17.41
C GLU A 179 -9.37 3.15 -16.61
N ILE A 180 -9.97 2.02 -16.23
CA ILE A 180 -11.15 2.00 -15.34
C ILE A 180 -10.80 2.63 -13.98
N ASN A 181 -9.65 2.31 -13.38
CA ASN A 181 -9.24 2.93 -12.12
C ASN A 181 -9.01 4.43 -12.24
N LYS A 182 -8.48 4.89 -13.38
CA LYS A 182 -8.32 6.32 -13.66
C LYS A 182 -9.68 7.02 -13.77
N LEU A 183 -10.60 6.44 -14.54
CA LEU A 183 -11.96 6.98 -14.69
C LEU A 183 -12.70 7.01 -13.35
N GLU A 184 -12.58 5.95 -12.54
CA GLU A 184 -13.15 5.86 -11.19
C GLU A 184 -12.60 6.96 -10.28
N TYR A 185 -11.29 7.23 -10.36
CA TYR A 185 -10.67 8.33 -9.63
C TYR A 185 -11.26 9.68 -10.05
N ASP A 186 -11.32 9.97 -11.35
CA ASP A 186 -11.79 11.26 -11.88
C ASP A 186 -13.26 11.50 -11.50
N GLN A 187 -14.14 10.51 -11.73
CA GLN A 187 -15.57 10.61 -11.40
C GLN A 187 -15.82 10.84 -9.91
N ARG A 188 -15.10 10.12 -9.04
CA ARG A 188 -15.23 10.31 -7.58
C ARG A 188 -14.63 11.62 -7.11
N LEU A 189 -13.54 12.07 -7.74
CA LEU A 189 -12.95 13.36 -7.43
C LEU A 189 -13.92 14.51 -7.77
N ASP A 190 -14.64 14.39 -8.88
CA ASP A 190 -15.66 15.37 -9.27
C ASP A 190 -16.78 15.48 -8.24
N ARG A 191 -17.24 14.34 -7.71
CA ARG A 191 -18.25 14.31 -6.63
C ARG A 191 -17.71 14.80 -5.29
N ARG A 192 -16.43 14.56 -5.00
CA ARG A 192 -15.80 14.91 -3.72
C ARG A 192 -14.41 15.51 -3.91
N LYS A 193 -14.40 16.80 -4.27
CA LYS A 193 -13.18 17.58 -4.53
C LYS A 193 -12.19 17.60 -3.35
N SER A 194 -12.62 17.37 -2.11
CA SER A 194 -11.73 17.29 -0.95
C SER A 194 -10.66 16.19 -1.05
N TYR A 195 -10.85 15.18 -1.88
CA TYR A 195 -9.82 14.17 -2.15
C TYR A 195 -8.61 14.70 -2.93
N SER A 196 -8.73 15.82 -3.65
CA SER A 196 -7.59 16.47 -4.34
C SER A 196 -6.55 17.06 -3.39
N LYS A 197 -6.94 17.34 -2.15
CA LYS A 197 -6.07 17.93 -1.12
C LYS A 197 -5.53 16.83 -0.19
N PRO A 198 -4.44 17.05 0.55
CA PRO A 198 -4.07 16.16 1.65
C PRO A 198 -5.19 16.06 2.71
N PRO A 199 -5.34 14.93 3.41
CA PRO A 199 -6.23 14.84 4.57
C PRO A 199 -5.69 15.69 5.73
N ASN A 200 -6.52 15.97 6.73
CA ASN A 200 -6.16 16.83 7.87
C ASN A 200 -4.91 16.38 8.66
N SER A 201 -4.58 15.09 8.60
CA SER A 201 -3.37 14.53 9.22
C SER A 201 -2.09 14.80 8.42
N VAL A 202 -2.19 15.41 7.23
CA VAL A 202 -1.05 15.65 6.34
C VAL A 202 -0.97 17.13 5.98
N VAL A 203 0.22 17.69 6.11
CA VAL A 203 0.55 19.04 5.63
C VAL A 203 1.72 18.95 4.65
N ILE A 204 1.66 19.76 3.60
CA ILE A 204 2.77 19.97 2.67
C ILE A 204 3.25 21.41 2.87
N LEU A 205 4.53 21.59 3.19
CA LEU A 205 5.12 22.89 3.49
C LEU A 205 6.58 22.95 2.99
N GLN A 206 7.15 24.16 2.97
CA GLN A 206 8.57 24.32 2.68
C GLN A 206 9.41 23.68 3.79
N THR A 207 10.52 23.04 3.41
CA THR A 207 11.36 22.29 4.35
C THR A 207 12.06 23.21 5.35
N ASP A 208 12.42 24.42 4.94
CA ASP A 208 13.00 25.44 5.84
C ASP A 208 12.01 25.88 6.92
N GLN A 209 10.74 26.05 6.56
CA GLN A 209 9.65 26.33 7.49
C GLN A 209 9.47 25.18 8.49
N LEU A 210 9.50 23.93 8.02
CA LEU A 210 9.47 22.77 8.92
C LEU A 210 10.65 22.79 9.90
N ILE A 211 11.87 22.99 9.40
CA ILE A 211 13.08 23.02 10.24
C ILE A 211 12.99 24.12 11.30
N ALA A 212 12.48 25.31 10.94
CA ALA A 212 12.28 26.39 11.89
C ALA A 212 11.36 26.01 13.07
N THR A 213 10.33 25.19 12.83
CA THR A 213 9.43 24.68 13.90
C THR A 213 10.04 23.59 14.78
N LEU A 214 11.18 23.03 14.39
CA LEU A 214 11.84 21.95 15.14
C LEU A 214 12.80 22.47 16.20
N GLU A 215 13.12 23.76 16.19
CA GLU A 215 13.99 24.43 17.17
C GLU A 215 15.26 23.62 17.43
N ASN A 216 15.57 23.31 18.70
CA ASN A 216 16.76 22.58 19.12
C ASN A 216 16.65 21.06 18.97
N ARG A 217 15.52 20.52 18.48
CA ARG A 217 15.31 19.06 18.31
C ARG A 217 16.01 18.50 17.07
N VAL A 218 16.40 19.36 16.13
CA VAL A 218 17.03 18.97 14.87
C VAL A 218 18.51 19.32 14.87
N SER A 219 19.37 18.32 14.64
CA SER A 219 20.81 18.58 14.51
C SER A 219 21.14 19.27 13.19
N ARG A 220 22.26 19.99 13.12
CA ARG A 220 22.73 20.66 11.90
C ARG A 220 22.82 19.70 10.71
N LEU A 221 23.30 18.47 10.93
CA LEU A 221 23.42 17.45 9.89
C LEU A 221 22.04 17.01 9.36
N VAL A 222 21.06 16.81 10.24
CA VAL A 222 19.70 16.44 9.84
C VAL A 222 19.05 17.59 9.06
N ALA A 223 19.17 18.83 9.54
CA ALA A 223 18.65 20.00 8.84
C ALA A 223 19.26 20.16 7.44
N GLN A 224 20.58 19.96 7.29
CA GLN A 224 21.26 19.98 6.00
C GLN A 224 20.72 18.90 5.04
N ASN A 225 20.51 17.68 5.52
CA ASN A 225 19.96 16.60 4.69
C ASN A 225 18.53 16.87 4.25
N LEU A 226 17.67 17.36 5.15
CA LEU A 226 16.28 17.68 4.80
C LEU A 226 16.21 18.81 3.77
N ASN A 227 17.03 19.86 3.92
CA ASN A 227 17.08 21.01 3.02
C ASN A 227 17.56 20.70 1.58
N LEU A 228 18.03 19.48 1.30
CA LEU A 228 18.29 19.04 -0.07
C LEU A 228 16.99 19.05 -0.92
N LEU A 229 15.83 18.90 -0.28
CA LEU A 229 14.52 19.00 -0.92
C LEU A 229 13.76 20.23 -0.41
N LYS A 230 13.20 21.01 -1.35
CA LYS A 230 12.51 22.28 -1.05
C LYS A 230 11.25 22.10 -0.21
N GLU A 231 10.54 20.99 -0.41
CA GLU A 231 9.26 20.73 0.27
C GLU A 231 9.28 19.44 1.07
N SER A 232 8.47 19.42 2.12
CA SER A 232 8.28 18.27 2.99
C SER A 232 6.78 17.95 3.13
N VAL A 233 6.45 16.68 3.03
CA VAL A 233 5.14 16.12 3.35
C VAL A 233 5.21 15.59 4.78
N VAL A 234 4.46 16.19 5.69
CA VAL A 234 4.43 15.81 7.11
C VAL A 234 3.14 15.06 7.41
N TYR A 235 3.24 13.77 7.68
CA TYR A 235 2.14 12.92 8.12
C TYR A 235 2.14 12.81 9.64
N THR A 236 1.18 13.48 10.29
CA THR A 236 1.05 13.53 11.75
C THR A 236 0.14 12.44 12.26
N MET A 237 0.60 11.71 13.28
CA MET A 237 -0.11 10.63 13.94
C MET A 237 -0.14 10.88 15.44
N ASP A 238 -1.31 11.25 15.97
CA ASP A 238 -1.51 11.53 17.39
C ASP A 238 -1.61 10.24 18.23
N MET A 239 -0.53 9.45 18.23
CA MET A 239 -0.39 8.29 19.09
C MET A 239 -0.05 8.75 20.51
N LYS A 240 -0.68 8.11 21.49
CA LYS A 240 -0.34 8.32 22.91
C LYS A 240 0.70 7.30 23.36
N PRO A 241 1.58 7.61 24.34
CA PRO A 241 2.60 6.67 24.82
C PRO A 241 2.07 5.28 25.19
N ALA A 242 0.87 5.23 25.79
CA ALA A 242 0.19 3.98 26.15
C ALA A 242 -0.26 3.14 24.94
N LYS A 243 -0.41 3.75 23.76
CA LYS A 243 -0.82 3.13 22.49
C LYS A 243 0.21 3.38 21.38
N CYS A 244 1.50 3.44 21.74
CA CYS A 244 2.59 3.74 20.81
C CYS A 244 2.79 2.65 19.73
N ARG A 245 2.40 1.40 20.02
CA ARG A 245 2.43 0.31 19.06
C ARG A 245 1.12 0.26 18.27
N ARG A 246 0.98 1.15 17.29
CA ARG A 246 -0.17 1.19 16.39
C ARG A 246 0.30 1.23 14.94
N GLU A 247 0.60 0.05 14.40
CA GLU A 247 1.14 -0.12 13.04
C GLU A 247 0.05 0.09 11.99
N ASP A 248 -1.09 -0.57 12.15
CA ASP A 248 -2.23 -0.38 11.27
C ASP A 248 -3.10 0.79 11.74
N PRO A 249 -3.57 1.62 10.82
CA PRO A 249 -3.41 1.54 9.34
C PRO A 249 -2.22 2.35 8.77
N TYR A 250 -1.43 2.95 9.65
CA TYR A 250 -0.49 4.02 9.33
C TYR A 250 0.73 3.56 8.52
N THR A 251 1.28 2.38 8.86
CA THR A 251 2.47 1.83 8.20
C THR A 251 2.24 1.52 6.72
N GLY A 252 1.03 1.16 6.32
CA GLY A 252 0.65 1.01 4.91
C GLY A 252 0.34 2.37 4.25
N THR A 253 -0.37 3.25 4.96
CA THR A 253 -0.80 4.56 4.43
C THR A 253 0.38 5.46 4.02
N GLN A 254 1.52 5.42 4.72
CA GLN A 254 2.70 6.19 4.32
C GLN A 254 3.20 5.84 2.90
N PHE A 255 2.99 4.62 2.41
CA PHE A 255 3.38 4.26 1.05
C PHE A 255 2.48 4.94 0.02
N ILE A 256 1.19 5.10 0.32
CA ILE A 256 0.28 5.88 -0.54
C ILE A 256 0.81 7.30 -0.65
N TYR A 257 1.10 7.95 0.48
CA TYR A 257 1.58 9.35 0.52
C TYR A 257 2.96 9.52 -0.12
N ASP A 258 3.82 8.52 0.03
CA ASP A 258 5.10 8.46 -0.68
C ASP A 258 4.90 8.57 -2.18
N TYR A 259 4.11 7.67 -2.78
CA TYR A 259 3.92 7.65 -4.24
C TYR A 259 3.15 8.85 -4.78
N ILE A 260 2.13 9.36 -4.07
CA ILE A 260 1.34 10.48 -4.62
C ILE A 260 2.02 11.84 -4.47
N TRP A 261 2.86 12.05 -3.46
CA TRP A 261 3.39 13.39 -3.15
C TRP A 261 4.91 13.49 -3.01
N CYS A 262 5.64 12.39 -2.89
CA CYS A 262 7.07 12.43 -2.55
C CYS A 262 7.96 11.79 -3.63
N ARG A 263 7.66 10.57 -4.06
CA ARG A 263 8.52 9.75 -4.93
C ARG A 263 8.40 10.18 -6.40
N ASN A 264 9.51 10.19 -7.13
CA ASN A 264 9.55 10.41 -8.58
C ASN A 264 10.42 9.40 -9.33
N GLY A 265 11.13 8.49 -8.63
CA GLY A 265 11.93 7.43 -9.24
C GLY A 265 11.65 6.06 -8.63
N ARG A 266 12.26 5.02 -9.20
CA ARG A 266 12.04 3.62 -8.80
C ARG A 266 12.58 3.32 -7.40
N LYS A 267 13.70 3.92 -7.02
CA LYS A 267 14.32 3.75 -5.70
C LYS A 267 13.63 4.64 -4.68
N VAL A 268 13.58 4.19 -3.43
CA VAL A 268 12.90 4.93 -2.35
C VAL A 268 13.55 6.27 -2.02
N GLU A 269 14.84 6.41 -2.30
CA GLU A 269 15.61 7.65 -2.12
C GLU A 269 15.33 8.69 -3.22
N GLN A 270 14.74 8.29 -4.35
CA GLN A 270 14.39 9.17 -5.46
C GLN A 270 13.07 9.87 -5.18
N LYS A 271 13.16 10.95 -4.39
CA LYS A 271 12.03 11.78 -3.99
C LYS A 271 12.26 13.23 -4.40
N HIS A 272 11.16 13.92 -4.74
CA HIS A 272 11.12 15.37 -4.93
C HIS A 272 10.59 16.13 -3.71
N ARG A 273 10.01 15.41 -2.72
CA ARG A 273 9.69 15.93 -1.38
C ARG A 273 10.15 14.98 -0.30
N ASN A 274 10.50 15.50 0.87
CA ASN A 274 10.72 14.65 2.04
C ASN A 274 9.41 14.02 2.48
N LEU A 275 9.44 12.75 2.90
CA LEU A 275 8.32 12.14 3.63
C LEU A 275 8.67 12.10 5.12
N ILE A 276 7.91 12.82 5.94
CA ILE A 276 8.17 12.99 7.35
C ILE A 276 7.03 12.37 8.16
N LEU A 277 7.35 11.48 9.08
CA LEU A 277 6.38 10.90 10.01
C LEU A 277 6.49 11.60 11.36
N HIS A 278 5.41 12.21 11.82
CA HIS A 278 5.42 13.05 13.02
C HIS A 278 4.54 12.47 14.14
N PHE A 279 5.16 12.27 15.31
CA PHE A 279 4.56 11.67 16.51
C PHE A 279 4.65 12.66 17.68
N PRO A 280 3.71 13.61 17.80
CA PRO A 280 3.86 14.77 18.67
C PRO A 280 3.89 14.45 20.18
N SER A 281 3.30 13.33 20.60
CA SER A 281 3.22 12.92 22.01
C SER A 281 4.16 11.76 22.37
N ILE A 282 5.07 11.36 21.48
CA ILE A 282 5.93 10.19 21.68
C ILE A 282 7.39 10.62 21.69
N THR A 283 8.14 10.17 22.71
CA THR A 283 9.60 10.36 22.77
C THR A 283 10.33 9.37 21.88
N LYS A 284 11.53 9.75 21.43
CA LYS A 284 12.40 8.87 20.62
C LYS A 284 12.65 7.53 21.31
N GLN A 285 12.97 7.55 22.61
CA GLN A 285 13.19 6.33 23.37
C GLN A 285 11.94 5.42 23.36
N LYS A 286 10.77 5.96 23.70
CA LYS A 286 9.53 5.18 23.74
C LYS A 286 9.17 4.58 22.38
N TRP A 287 9.48 5.31 21.31
CA TRP A 287 9.26 4.84 19.95
C TRP A 287 10.05 3.56 19.65
N TYR A 288 11.37 3.54 19.86
CA TYR A 288 12.18 2.35 19.54
C TYR A 288 11.89 1.17 20.45
N GLU A 289 11.51 1.40 21.71
CA GLU A 289 11.02 0.32 22.60
C GLU A 289 9.76 -0.35 22.03
N SER A 290 8.84 0.44 21.48
CA SER A 290 7.52 -0.05 21.03
C SER A 290 7.54 -0.54 19.58
N ASN A 291 8.30 0.14 18.73
CA ASN A 291 8.36 -0.01 17.27
C ASN A 291 9.82 -0.17 16.79
N PRO A 292 10.55 -1.20 17.23
CA PRO A 292 11.92 -1.40 16.78
C PRO A 292 11.97 -1.62 15.27
N ASN A 293 13.09 -1.20 14.66
CA ASN A 293 13.40 -1.52 13.27
C ASN A 293 13.90 -2.96 13.17
N ASP A 294 12.97 -3.90 13.37
CA ASP A 294 13.22 -5.33 13.37
C ASP A 294 12.49 -5.95 12.17
N VAL A 295 13.26 -6.51 11.23
CA VAL A 295 12.74 -7.12 10.00
C VAL A 295 11.90 -8.38 10.24
N THR A 296 11.83 -8.90 11.46
CA THR A 296 10.90 -9.99 11.81
C THR A 296 9.53 -9.48 12.24
N ARG A 297 9.39 -8.16 12.44
CA ARG A 297 8.18 -7.49 12.92
C ARG A 297 7.63 -6.54 11.87
N LYS A 298 6.31 -6.33 11.88
CA LYS A 298 5.63 -5.36 11.01
C LYS A 298 6.07 -3.91 11.29
N SER A 299 6.54 -3.60 12.50
CA SER A 299 7.08 -2.29 12.86
C SER A 299 8.27 -1.84 12.02
N CYS A 300 8.98 -2.74 11.32
CA CYS A 300 10.02 -2.31 10.36
C CYS A 300 9.46 -1.39 9.27
N ASN A 301 8.16 -1.46 8.97
CA ASN A 301 7.54 -0.68 7.90
C ASN A 301 7.64 0.82 8.12
N TRP A 302 7.68 1.29 9.38
CA TRP A 302 7.94 2.69 9.70
C TRP A 302 9.22 3.25 9.09
N TYR A 303 10.19 2.36 8.85
CA TYR A 303 11.52 2.70 8.41
C TYR A 303 11.74 2.44 6.92
N LEU A 304 10.72 2.00 6.18
CA LEU A 304 10.88 1.56 4.79
C LEU A 304 10.78 2.66 3.76
N THR A 305 10.02 3.74 4.00
CA THR A 305 9.90 4.85 3.02
C THR A 305 10.13 6.27 3.55
N ALA A 306 9.89 6.51 4.85
CA ALA A 306 10.04 7.83 5.44
C ALA A 306 11.48 8.36 5.37
N THR A 307 11.63 9.65 5.03
CA THR A 307 12.89 10.38 5.08
C THR A 307 13.36 10.55 6.53
N ALA A 308 12.46 11.00 7.41
CA ALA A 308 12.75 11.20 8.82
C ALA A 308 11.52 10.95 9.71
N LEU A 309 11.79 10.69 10.99
CA LEU A 309 10.81 10.60 12.06
C LEU A 309 10.96 11.82 12.98
N ILE A 310 9.85 12.45 13.35
CA ILE A 310 9.82 13.56 14.31
C ILE A 310 9.09 13.08 15.56
N PHE A 311 9.75 13.23 16.70
CA PHE A 311 9.26 12.90 18.03
C PHE A 311 9.03 14.17 18.85
N SER A 312 8.46 14.02 20.05
CA SER A 312 8.28 15.14 20.98
C SER A 312 9.61 15.78 21.40
N ASP A 313 10.70 14.99 21.41
CA ASP A 313 12.01 15.36 21.96
C ASP A 313 13.16 15.32 20.95
N ALA A 314 12.99 14.72 19.77
CA ALA A 314 14.07 14.56 18.80
C ALA A 314 13.58 14.39 17.34
N VAL A 315 14.52 14.49 16.41
CA VAL A 315 14.32 14.13 15.00
C VAL A 315 15.33 13.04 14.61
N ASP A 316 14.85 11.99 13.95
CA ASP A 316 15.68 10.90 13.45
C ASP A 316 15.66 10.83 11.92
N LEU A 317 16.82 11.00 11.29
CA LEU A 317 16.97 10.89 9.84
C LEU A 317 17.16 9.42 9.47
N LEU A 318 16.27 8.90 8.62
CA LEU A 318 16.31 7.50 8.21
C LEU A 318 17.04 7.28 6.88
N ARG A 319 16.96 8.27 5.98
CA ARG A 319 17.69 8.25 4.71
C ARG A 319 17.96 9.67 4.24
N GLY A 320 19.14 9.88 3.66
CA GLY A 320 19.44 11.10 2.91
C GLY A 320 18.88 11.01 1.49
N THR A 321 18.38 12.12 0.97
CA THR A 321 18.00 12.22 -0.43
C THR A 321 19.26 12.21 -1.29
N LYS A 322 19.33 11.31 -2.28
CA LYS A 322 20.37 11.38 -3.32
C LYS A 322 19.80 12.22 -4.47
N ILE A 323 20.40 13.39 -4.69
CA ILE A 323 20.11 14.25 -5.86
C ILE A 323 20.66 13.57 -7.11
#